data_AF-A0A933ECE2-F1
#
_entry.id   AF-A0A933ECE2-F1
#
_cell.length_a   1.000
_cell.length_b   1.000
_cell.length_c   1.000
_cell.angle_alpha   90.00
_cell.angle_beta   90.00
_cell.angle_gamma   90.00
#
_symmetry.space_group_name_H-M   'P 1'
#
loop_
_entity.id
_entity.type
_entity.pdbx_description
1 polymer ?
#
loop_
_entity_poly.entity_id
_entity_poly.type
_entity_poly.pdbx_seq_one_letter_code
_entity_poly.pdbx_strand_id
1 'polypeptide(L)' 'MRKLAVLVLVLGLCAVVSSGVAFAQQYPSVANLRSFRPEANFMSLPGYLRYLVHQQSGEWVTRAEAVRIVAQQTAGR' A
#
# COMPACT_ATOMS: atom_id res chain seq x y z
N MET A 1 -36.64 -27.55 14.25
CA MET A 1 -35.84 -26.62 15.06
C MET A 1 -34.33 -26.87 14.97
N ARG A 2 -33.82 -28.09 15.24
CA ARG A 2 -32.36 -28.39 15.27
C ARG A 2 -31.59 -28.12 13.96
N LYS A 3 -32.20 -28.40 12.79
CA LYS A 3 -31.57 -28.20 11.46
C LYS A 3 -31.47 -26.72 11.03
N LEU A 4 -32.36 -25.86 11.54
CA LEU A 4 -32.34 -24.41 11.29
C LEU A 4 -31.25 -23.71 12.12
N ALA A 5 -31.01 -24.17 13.35
CA ALA A 5 -29.97 -23.63 14.22
C ALA A 5 -28.56 -23.86 13.66
N VAL A 6 -28.32 -25.00 13.02
CA VAL A 6 -27.03 -25.31 12.38
C VAL A 6 -26.78 -24.41 11.17
N LEU A 7 -27.82 -24.10 10.39
CA LEU A 7 -27.69 -23.26 9.19
C LEU A 7 -27.39 -21.79 9.55
N VAL A 8 -27.98 -21.28 10.63
CA VAL A 8 -27.69 -19.93 11.15
C VAL A 8 -26.26 -19.84 11.74
N LEU A 9 -25.78 -20.91 12.37
CA LEU A 9 -24.41 -20.98 12.91
C LEU A 9 -23.34 -20.97 11.79
N VAL A 10 -23.61 -21.66 10.68
CA VAL A 10 -22.69 -21.72 9.52
C VAL A 10 -22.66 -20.41 8.74
N LEU A 11 -23.81 -19.71 8.61
CA LEU A 11 -23.86 -18.38 7.97
C LEU A 11 -23.24 -17.27 8.82
N GLY A 12 -23.24 -17.41 10.15
CA GLY A 12 -22.59 -16.45 11.06
C GLY A 12 -21.06 -16.44 10.98
N LEU A 13 -20.42 -17.55 10.58
CA LEU A 13 -18.96 -17.67 10.55
C LEU A 13 -18.29 -17.04 9.32
N CYS A 14 -19.04 -16.78 8.23
CA CYS A 14 -18.47 -16.26 6.98
C CYS A 14 -18.27 -14.74 6.94
N ALA A 15 -18.74 -13.98 7.93
CA ALA A 15 -18.77 -12.52 7.88
C ALA A 15 -17.52 -11.80 8.45
N VAL A 16 -16.49 -12.52 8.92
CA VAL A 16 -15.41 -11.90 9.73
C VAL A 16 -14.12 -11.59 8.94
N VAL A 17 -14.00 -12.02 7.68
CA VAL A 17 -12.75 -11.84 6.92
C VAL A 17 -12.80 -10.63 5.99
N SER A 18 -12.81 -9.40 6.52
CA SER A 18 -12.44 -8.19 5.75
C SER A 18 -12.14 -6.95 6.58
N SER A 19 -11.83 -7.07 7.88
CA SER A 19 -11.14 -5.99 8.58
C SER A 19 -9.68 -5.99 8.13
N GLY A 20 -9.40 -5.21 7.07
CA GLY A 20 -8.05 -4.92 6.61
C GLY A 20 -7.21 -4.45 7.80
N VAL A 21 -6.36 -5.34 8.30
CA VAL A 21 -5.31 -4.99 9.24
C VAL A 21 -4.50 -3.87 8.59
N ALA A 22 -4.53 -2.69 9.20
CA ALA A 22 -3.70 -1.56 8.80
C ALA A 22 -2.25 -1.92 9.11
N PHE A 23 -1.62 -2.69 8.24
CA PHE A 23 -0.18 -2.85 8.24
C PHE A 23 0.41 -1.47 8.00
N ALA A 24 1.37 -1.06 8.83
CA ALA A 24 2.21 0.08 8.52
C ALA A 24 2.86 -0.21 7.16
N GLN A 25 2.35 0.42 6.10
CA GLN A 25 2.77 0.10 4.75
C GLN A 25 4.24 0.51 4.58
N GLN A 26 5.11 -0.49 4.47
CA GLN A 26 6.53 -0.28 4.29
C GLN A 26 6.77 0.23 2.86
N TYR A 27 7.07 1.51 2.73
CA TYR A 27 7.29 2.12 1.41
C TYR A 27 8.73 1.90 0.92
N PRO A 28 8.92 1.60 -0.38
CA PRO A 28 10.25 1.56 -0.99
C PRO A 28 10.99 2.88 -0.76
N SER A 29 12.28 2.79 -0.40
CA SER A 29 13.10 3.98 -0.21
C SER A 29 13.59 4.50 -1.56
N VAL A 30 13.29 5.77 -1.83
CA VAL A 30 13.82 6.51 -2.99
C VAL A 30 14.69 7.69 -2.54
N ALA A 31 15.00 7.78 -1.25
CA ALA A 31 15.79 8.87 -0.66
C ALA A 31 17.11 9.08 -1.41
N ASN A 32 17.74 7.99 -1.85
CA ASN A 32 19.07 8.03 -2.45
C ASN A 32 19.12 8.29 -3.96
N LEU A 33 17.96 8.46 -4.61
CA LEU A 33 17.86 8.58 -6.06
C LEU A 33 17.76 10.05 -6.49
N ARG A 34 18.02 10.30 -7.77
CA ARG A 34 17.83 11.61 -8.40
C ARG A 34 16.62 11.56 -9.34
N SER A 35 15.76 12.57 -9.26
CA SER A 35 14.64 12.72 -10.19
C SER A 35 15.13 12.78 -11.64
N PHE A 36 14.34 12.20 -12.55
CA PHE A 36 14.54 12.24 -14.00
C PHE A 36 15.88 11.63 -14.47
N ARG A 37 16.40 10.67 -13.71
CA ARG A 37 17.61 9.89 -14.07
C ARG A 37 17.25 8.42 -14.32
N PRO A 38 18.12 7.63 -14.98
CA PRO A 38 17.88 6.22 -15.25
C PRO A 38 17.51 5.42 -13.99
N GLU A 39 18.15 5.71 -12.85
CA GLU A 39 17.87 5.05 -11.57
C GLU A 39 16.46 5.29 -11.01
N ALA A 40 15.77 6.35 -11.47
CA ALA A 40 14.38 6.64 -11.14
C ALA A 40 13.44 6.39 -12.33
N ASN A 41 13.87 5.58 -13.31
CA ASN A 41 13.15 5.31 -14.56
C ASN A 41 12.70 6.60 -15.29
N PHE A 42 13.55 7.63 -15.26
CA PHE A 42 13.26 8.97 -15.80
C PHE A 42 12.01 9.65 -15.22
N MET A 43 11.52 9.21 -14.06
CA MET A 43 10.38 9.81 -13.36
C MET A 43 10.84 10.78 -12.27
N SER A 44 9.91 11.63 -11.79
CA SER A 44 10.08 12.30 -10.51
C SER A 44 10.11 11.28 -9.36
N LEU A 45 10.78 11.56 -8.24
CA LEU A 45 10.82 10.64 -7.09
C LEU A 45 9.41 10.21 -6.60
N PRO A 46 8.40 11.10 -6.48
CA PRO A 46 7.05 10.67 -6.10
C PRO A 46 6.39 9.78 -7.17
N GLY A 47 6.63 10.06 -8.46
CA GLY A 47 6.14 9.22 -9.55
C GLY A 47 6.77 7.83 -9.53
N TYR A 48 8.09 7.77 -9.33
CA TYR A 48 8.82 6.52 -9.24
C TYR A 48 8.40 5.70 -8.01
N LEU A 49 8.23 6.33 -6.85
CA LEU A 49 7.71 5.68 -5.64
C LEU A 49 6.34 5.04 -5.90
N ARG A 50 5.41 5.77 -6.53
CA ARG A 50 4.08 5.24 -6.88
C ARG A 50 4.17 4.03 -7.79
N TYR A 51 5.05 4.09 -8.79
CA TYR A 51 5.31 2.95 -9.67
C TYR A 51 5.82 1.74 -8.89
N LEU A 52 6.81 1.92 -8.00
CA LEU A 52 7.34 0.82 -7.18
C LEU A 52 6.28 0.22 -6.26
N VAL A 53 5.43 1.05 -5.64
CA VAL A 53 4.34 0.56 -4.79
C VAL A 53 3.35 -0.27 -5.61
N HIS A 54 2.94 0.22 -6.78
CA HIS A 54 2.05 -0.55 -7.66
C HIS A 54 2.67 -1.89 -8.08
N GLN A 55 3.97 -1.93 -8.41
CA GLN A 55 4.66 -3.17 -8.74
C GLN A 55 4.66 -4.18 -7.57
N GLN A 56 4.64 -3.72 -6.32
CA GLN A 56 4.69 -4.59 -5.14
C GLN A 56 3.30 -5.04 -4.66
N SER A 57 2.33 -4.13 -4.61
CA SER A 57 1.02 -4.39 -4.00
C SER A 57 -0.11 -4.52 -5.00
N GLY A 58 0.09 -4.13 -6.27
CA GLY A 58 -0.99 -3.99 -7.25
C GLY A 58 -1.78 -2.69 -7.10
N GLU A 59 -1.57 -1.92 -6.03
CA GLU A 59 -2.34 -0.72 -5.69
C GLU A 59 -1.57 0.56 -5.96
N TRP A 60 -2.28 1.61 -6.37
CA TRP A 60 -1.70 2.94 -6.57
C TRP A 60 -1.88 3.80 -5.33
N VAL A 61 -0.78 4.26 -4.73
CA VAL A 61 -0.86 5.35 -3.74
C VAL A 61 -1.14 6.68 -4.41
N THR A 62 -1.80 7.57 -3.68
CA THR A 62 -2.13 8.90 -4.19
C THR A 62 -0.86 9.73 -4.42
N ARG A 63 -0.96 10.73 -5.29
CA ARG A 63 0.16 11.65 -5.50
C ARG A 63 0.55 12.41 -4.24
N ALA A 64 -0.44 12.89 -3.47
CA ALA A 64 -0.19 13.64 -2.24
C ALA A 64 0.54 12.79 -1.18
N GLU A 65 0.12 11.54 -1.03
CA GLU A 65 0.78 10.58 -0.14
C GLU A 65 2.23 10.30 -0.57
N ALA A 66 2.46 10.03 -1.86
CA ALA A 66 3.80 9.79 -2.38
C ALA A 66 4.74 10.99 -2.15
N VAL A 67 4.24 12.22 -2.35
CA VAL A 67 5.01 13.46 -2.08
C VAL A 67 5.39 13.54 -0.59
N ARG A 68 4.44 13.27 0.31
CA ARG A 68 4.70 13.27 1.77
C ARG A 68 5.76 12.23 2.15
N ILE A 69 5.65 11.01 1.62
CA ILE A 69 6.59 9.92 1.90
C ILE A 69 8.00 10.29 1.40
N VAL A 70 8.13 10.79 0.17
CA VAL A 70 9.42 11.22 -0.37
C VAL A 70 10.02 12.33 0.50
N ALA A 71 9.21 13.33 0.90
CA ALA A 71 9.68 14.40 1.78
C ALA A 71 10.20 13.85 3.12
N GLN A 72 9.47 12.92 3.75
CA GLN A 72 9.89 12.25 4.99
C GLN A 72 11.21 11.49 4.81
N GLN A 73 11.36 10.76 3.70
CA GLN A 73 12.56 10.00 3.38
C GLN A 73 13.78 10.90 3.14
N THR A 74 13.59 12.09 2.56
CA THR A 74 14.68 13.04 2.28
C THR A 74 15.00 13.97 3.44
N ALA A 75 14.07 14.22 4.36
CA ALA A 75 14.28 15.10 5.50
C ALA A 75 15.21 14.48 6.57
N GLY A 76 15.32 13.16 6.62
CA GLY A 76 16.22 12.43 7.53
C GLY A 76 17.63 12.22 6.98
N ARG A 77 18.05 13.00 5.97
CA ARG A 77 19.30 12.82 5.22
C ARG A 77 20.32 13.90 5.49
#